data_AF-A0A3B0IS34-F1
#
_entry.id   AF-A0A3B0IS34-F1
#
_cell.length_a   1.000
_cell.length_b   1.000
_cell.length_c   1.000
_cell.angle_alpha   90.00
_cell.angle_beta   90.00
_cell.angle_gamma   90.00
#
_symmetry.space_group_name_H-M   'P 1'
#
loop_
_entity.id
_entity.type
_entity.pdbx_description
1 polymer ?
#
loop_
_entity_poly.entity_id
_entity_poly.type
_entity_poly.pdbx_seq_one_letter_code
_entity_poly.pdbx_strand_id
1 'polypeptide(L)' 'MELRCITKKVAPKGFRWQFCRYRKVQGKLEKILDAYEYGYRSWAFLVRC' A
#
# COMPACT_ATOMS: atom_id res chain seq x y z
N MET A 1 8.10 6.75 -16.57
CA MET A 1 7.87 7.46 -15.29
C MET A 1 8.48 6.61 -14.19
N GLU A 2 9.35 7.17 -13.35
CA GLU A 2 9.91 6.45 -12.21
C GLU A 2 8.89 6.43 -11.07
N LEU A 3 8.42 5.24 -10.70
CA LEU A 3 7.44 5.07 -9.63
C LEU A 3 8.11 5.14 -8.25
N ARG A 4 7.50 5.90 -7.34
CA ARG A 4 8.02 6.13 -5.99
C ARG A 4 7.88 4.88 -5.10
N CYS A 5 8.92 4.57 -4.33
CA CYS A 5 8.91 3.50 -3.31
C CYS A 5 8.54 4.05 -1.92
N ILE A 6 7.67 3.34 -1.20
CA ILE A 6 7.32 3.63 0.20
C ILE A 6 8.19 2.73 1.10
N THR A 7 9.40 3.15 1.50
CA THR A 7 10.28 2.31 2.33
C THR A 7 10.93 3.04 3.51
N LYS A 8 10.70 4.35 3.64
CA LYS A 8 11.51 5.18 4.55
C LYS A 8 11.19 5.04 6.06
N LYS A 9 10.14 4.30 6.46
CA LYS A 9 9.70 4.24 7.87
C LYS A 9 9.78 2.82 8.43
N VAL A 10 10.50 2.66 9.54
CA VAL A 10 10.52 1.41 10.32
C VAL A 10 9.12 1.15 10.88
N ALA A 11 8.67 -0.12 10.87
CA ALA A 11 7.39 -0.49 11.45
C ALA A 11 7.45 -0.42 12.99
N PRO A 12 6.41 0.08 13.68
CA PRO A 12 6.33 0.03 15.13
C PRO A 12 6.38 -1.42 15.67
N LYS A 13 6.81 -1.60 16.92
CA LYS A 13 6.86 -2.92 17.56
C LYS A 13 5.47 -3.57 17.56
N GLY A 14 5.41 -4.84 17.15
CA GLY A 14 4.15 -5.60 17.03
C GLY A 14 3.40 -5.36 15.72
N PHE A 15 4.00 -4.66 14.76
CA PHE A 15 3.44 -4.46 13.43
C PHE A 15 4.47 -4.75 12.34
N ARG A 16 3.99 -5.03 11.13
CA ARG A 16 4.77 -5.12 9.91
C ARG A 16 4.13 -4.32 8.79
N TRP A 17 4.94 -3.83 7.86
CA TRP A 17 4.44 -3.24 6.62
C TRP A 17 4.05 -4.33 5.64
N GLN A 18 2.80 -4.33 5.22
CA GLN A 18 2.30 -5.12 4.10
C GLN A 18 2.22 -4.21 2.87
N PHE A 19 2.90 -4.60 1.80
CA PHE A 19 2.89 -3.87 0.54
C PHE A 19 2.01 -4.59 -0.48
N CYS A 20 1.16 -3.84 -1.19
CA CYS A 20 0.38 -4.38 -2.31
C CYS A 20 0.17 -3.31 -3.38
N ARG A 21 0.14 -3.72 -4.66
CA ARG A 21 -0.11 -2.80 -5.76
C ARG A 21 -1.58 -2.40 -5.87
N TYR A 22 -2.46 -3.38 -5.71
CA TYR A 22 -3.91 -3.23 -5.82
C TYR A 22 -4.55 -3.26 -4.44
N ARG A 23 -5.48 -2.35 -4.19
CA ARG A 23 -6.35 -2.40 -3.00
C ARG A 23 -7.82 -2.25 -3.39
N LYS A 24 -8.69 -2.98 -2.71
CA LYS A 24 -10.14 -2.80 -2.81
C LYS A 24 -10.58 -1.65 -1.94
N VAL A 25 -11.51 -0.84 -2.42
CA VAL A 25 -12.12 0.21 -1.62
C VAL A 25 -13.18 -0.42 -0.72
N GLN A 26 -13.04 -0.25 0.60
CA GLN A 26 -14.04 -0.73 1.56
C GLN A 26 -15.41 -0.11 1.25
N GLY A 27 -16.44 -0.92 1.15
CA GLY A 27 -17.79 -0.49 0.79
C GLY A 27 -18.06 -0.34 -0.72
N LYS A 28 -17.08 -0.58 -1.60
CA LYS A 28 -17.28 -0.63 -3.06
C LYS A 28 -16.63 -1.89 -3.64
N LEU A 29 -17.42 -2.95 -3.79
CA LEU A 29 -16.96 -4.29 -4.22
C LEU A 29 -16.21 -4.29 -5.56
N GLU A 30 -16.57 -3.39 -6.47
CA GLU A 30 -16.02 -3.35 -7.83
C GLU A 30 -14.86 -2.36 -7.99
N LYS A 31 -14.58 -1.51 -6.99
CA LYS A 31 -13.55 -0.47 -7.12
C LYS A 31 -12.20 -0.94 -6.59
N ILE A 32 -11.27 -1.12 -7.53
CA ILE A 32 -9.87 -1.41 -7.26
C ILE A 32 -9.04 -0.15 -7.52
N LEU A 33 -8.08 0.15 -6.64
CA LEU A 33 -7.12 1.24 -6.81
C LEU A 33 -5.74 0.66 -7.12
N ASP A 34 -5.16 1.02 -8.27
CA ASP A 34 -3.77 0.70 -8.61
C ASP A 34 -2.85 1.82 -8.13
N ALA A 35 -1.84 1.49 -7.33
CA ALA A 35 -0.84 2.45 -6.84
C ALA A 35 -0.10 3.18 -7.98
N TYR A 36 0.00 2.57 -9.16
CA TYR A 36 0.72 3.13 -10.31
C TYR A 36 0.02 4.38 -10.85
N GLU A 37 -1.32 4.41 -10.84
CA GLU A 37 -2.11 5.58 -11.23
C GLU A 37 -1.82 6.80 -10.35
N TYR A 38 -1.28 6.57 -9.14
CA TYR A 38 -0.89 7.59 -8.18
C TYR A 38 0.62 7.86 -8.17
N GLY A 39 1.39 7.25 -9.08
CA GLY A 39 2.84 7.42 -9.17
C GLY A 39 3.65 6.64 -8.13
N TYR A 40 3.05 5.64 -7.47
CA TYR A 40 3.71 4.79 -6.47
C TYR A 40 3.84 3.35 -6.95
N ARG A 41 4.88 2.64 -6.47
CA ARG A 41 5.06 1.20 -6.78
C ARG A 41 4.07 0.30 -6.02
N SER A 42 3.64 0.72 -4.84
CA SER A 42 2.74 -0.04 -3.98
C SER A 42 2.07 0.85 -2.94
N TRP A 43 0.92 0.39 -2.46
CA TRP A 43 0.35 0.81 -1.18
C TRP A 43 1.14 0.18 -0.03
N ALA A 44 1.17 0.85 1.12
CA ALA A 44 1.77 0.35 2.34
C ALA A 44 0.73 0.36 3.46
N PHE A 45 0.52 -0.80 4.07
CA PHE A 45 -0.42 -0.99 5.17
C PHE A 45 0.31 -1.49 6.41
N LEU A 46 -0.02 -0.91 7.55
CA LEU A 46 0.47 -1.40 8.82
C LEU A 46 -0.44 -2.54 9.28
N VAL A 47 0.08 -3.76 9.37
CA VAL A 47 -0.67 -4.93 9.86
C VAL A 47 -0.03 -5.44 11.15
N ARG A 48 -0.85 -5.90 12.10
CA ARG A 48 -0.37 -6.45 13.37
C ARG A 48 0.37 -7.77 13.11
N CYS A 49 1.49 -7.98 13.79
CA CYS A 49 2.21 -9.26 13.83
C CYS A 49 1.59 -10.21 14.85
#